data_AF-A0A7V0U308-F1
#
_entry.id   AF-A0A7V0U308-F1
#
_cell.length_a   1.000
_cell.length_b   1.000
_cell.length_c   1.000
_cell.angle_alpha   90.00
_cell.angle_beta   90.00
_cell.angle_gamma   90.00
#
_symmetry.space_group_name_H-M   'P 1'
#
loop_
_entity.id
_entity.type
_entity.pdbx_description
1 polymer ?
#
loop_
_entity_poly.entity_id
_entity_poly.type
_entity_poly.pdbx_seq_one_letter_code
_entity_poly.pdbx_strand_id
1 'polypeptide(L)'
;MRDLPFSLMALATIPAKLIIGRFISFRAGDIVVLVDSTWRSTAMLEALFKVQFGRGVILGAMVHDLFPLLMPELCQEVTVRGFSAWFAQIIPRVDFFVTNSEATRKALNGYLQKHPELRPHFFCRWIFSTWS
;
A
#
# COMPACT_ATOMS: atom_id res chain seq x y z
N MET A 1 -0.30 37.43 21.63
CA MET A 1 0.72 36.54 21.02
C MET A 1 0.63 35.18 21.72
N ARG A 2 -0.33 34.34 21.32
CA ARG A 2 -0.45 32.91 21.67
C ARG A 2 -1.63 32.31 20.90
N ASP A 3 -1.40 31.08 20.44
CA ASP A 3 -2.34 30.08 19.92
C ASP A 3 -2.78 30.19 18.45
N LEU A 4 -1.80 30.23 17.55
CA LEU A 4 -2.00 29.61 16.23
C LEU A 4 -2.04 28.09 16.44
N PRO A 5 -3.09 27.38 16.00
CA PRO A 5 -3.15 25.93 16.14
C PRO A 5 -1.99 25.28 15.40
N PHE A 6 -1.40 24.21 15.97
CA PHE A 6 -0.27 23.46 15.41
C PHE A 6 -0.41 23.14 13.92
N SER A 7 -1.63 23.02 13.41
CA SER A 7 -1.97 22.81 12.00
C SER A 7 -1.55 23.95 11.06
N LEU A 8 -1.58 25.23 11.50
CA LEU A 8 -1.15 26.35 10.66
C LEU A 8 0.39 26.45 10.56
N MET A 9 1.13 26.08 11.61
CA MET A 9 2.59 26.08 11.59
C MET A 9 3.16 24.96 10.70
N ALA A 10 2.47 23.82 10.61
CA ALA A 10 2.83 22.75 9.68
C ALA A 10 2.72 23.19 8.21
N LEU A 11 1.70 23.98 7.85
CA LEU A 11 1.55 24.51 6.49
C LEU A 11 2.67 25.50 6.11
N ALA A 12 3.18 26.28 7.06
CA ALA A 12 4.28 27.22 6.84
C ALA A 12 5.65 26.54 6.65
N THR A 13 5.78 25.27 7.04
CA THR A 13 7.02 24.48 6.97
C THR A 13 7.00 23.43 5.86
N ILE A 14 5.86 23.18 5.23
CA ILE A 14 5.78 22.36 4.02
C ILE A 14 6.40 23.16 2.86
N PRO A 15 7.48 22.67 2.22
CA PRO A 15 8.06 23.34 1.07
C PRO A 15 6.99 23.60 0.01
N ALA A 16 6.93 24.80 -0.58
CA ALA A 16 5.98 25.11 -1.65
C ALA A 16 6.00 24.08 -2.80
N LYS A 17 7.14 23.41 -3.02
CA LYS A 17 7.29 22.29 -3.97
C LYS A 17 6.43 21.07 -3.66
N LEU A 18 6.11 20.81 -2.38
CA LEU A 18 5.14 19.77 -1.98
C LEU A 18 3.69 20.20 -2.25
N ILE A 19 3.41 21.50 -2.14
CA ILE A 19 2.08 22.08 -2.39
C ILE A 19 1.77 22.15 -3.89
N ILE A 20 2.78 22.43 -4.72
CA ILE A 20 2.61 22.58 -6.17
C ILE A 20 2.40 21.21 -6.87
N GLY A 21 2.83 20.11 -6.24
CA GLY A 21 2.68 18.77 -6.82
C GLY A 21 3.49 18.60 -8.11
N ARG A 22 3.98 17.38 -8.38
CA ARG A 22 4.55 17.05 -9.69
C ARG A 22 3.65 16.01 -10.34
N PHE A 23 3.06 16.35 -11.48
CA PHE A 23 2.38 15.35 -12.29
C PHE A 23 3.40 14.33 -12.80
N ILE A 24 3.14 13.06 -12.50
CA ILE A 24 3.95 11.93 -12.98
C ILE A 24 3.20 11.30 -14.15
N SER A 25 3.88 11.18 -15.29
CA SER A 25 3.36 10.42 -16.43
C SER A 25 4.02 9.05 -16.45
N PHE A 26 3.22 8.01 -16.19
CA PHE A 26 3.68 6.63 -16.26
C PHE A 26 3.91 6.15 -17.70
N ARG A 27 4.91 5.29 -17.87
CA ARG A 27 5.27 4.56 -19.08
C ARG A 27 5.17 3.05 -18.83
N ALA A 28 5.09 2.28 -19.91
CA ALA A 28 5.11 0.82 -19.82
C ALA A 28 6.42 0.34 -19.17
N GLY A 29 6.31 -0.60 -18.23
CA GLY A 29 7.44 -1.12 -17.47
C GLY A 29 7.84 -0.29 -16.25
N ASP A 30 7.23 0.88 -16.01
CA ASP A 30 7.43 1.59 -14.75
C ASP A 30 6.93 0.72 -13.58
N ILE A 31 7.66 0.75 -12.47
CA ILE A 31 7.32 0.01 -11.25
C ILE A 31 6.85 1.00 -10.19
N VAL A 32 5.66 0.77 -9.64
CA VAL A 32 5.10 1.54 -8.52
C VAL A 32 4.95 0.62 -7.32
N VAL A 33 5.49 1.02 -6.17
CA VAL A 33 5.35 0.25 -4.92
C VAL A 33 4.56 1.06 -3.90
N LEU A 34 3.47 0.50 -3.40
CA LEU A 34 2.69 1.03 -2.29
C LEU A 34 3.42 0.67 -0.98
N VAL A 35 4.30 1.57 -0.51
CA VAL A 35 5.21 1.29 0.63
C VAL A 35 4.58 1.48 2.01
N ASP A 36 3.42 2.11 2.10
CA ASP A 36 2.80 2.45 3.38
C ASP A 36 1.26 2.57 3.23
N SER A 37 0.65 3.16 4.25
CA SER A 37 -0.75 3.38 4.58
C SER A 37 -1.54 4.11 3.50
N THR A 38 -1.67 3.46 2.34
CA THR A 38 -2.40 3.93 1.15
C THR A 38 -3.90 3.66 1.21
N TRP A 39 -4.38 3.04 2.31
CA TRP A 39 -5.77 2.72 2.60
C TRP A 39 -6.77 3.90 2.57
N ARG A 40 -6.31 5.14 2.72
CA ARG A 40 -7.16 6.36 2.66
C ARG A 40 -7.09 7.06 1.31
N SER A 41 -6.32 6.53 0.36
CA SER A 41 -5.96 7.19 -0.89
C SER A 41 -6.68 6.58 -2.09
N THR A 42 -8.01 6.45 -2.00
CA THR A 42 -8.84 5.75 -3.00
C THR A 42 -8.63 6.30 -4.41
N ALA A 43 -8.63 7.62 -4.59
CA ALA A 43 -8.43 8.25 -5.91
C ALA A 43 -7.06 7.90 -6.53
N MET A 44 -6.02 7.77 -5.69
CA MET A 44 -4.68 7.39 -6.14
C MET A 44 -4.63 5.92 -6.53
N LEU A 45 -5.27 5.03 -5.75
CA LEU A 45 -5.39 3.62 -6.12
C LEU A 45 -6.17 3.42 -7.43
N GLU A 46 -7.28 4.13 -7.62
CA GLU A 46 -8.05 4.08 -8.87
C GLU A 46 -7.24 4.56 -10.08
N ALA A 47 -6.48 5.65 -9.93
CA ALA A 47 -5.60 6.13 -10.98
C ALA A 47 -4.51 5.10 -11.32
N LEU A 48 -3.93 4.45 -10.29
CA LEU A 48 -2.94 3.39 -10.48
C LEU A 48 -3.52 2.17 -11.20
N PHE A 49 -4.72 1.72 -10.84
CA PHE A 49 -5.35 0.59 -11.52
C PHE A 49 -5.67 0.90 -12.99
N LYS A 50 -6.07 2.14 -13.30
CA LYS A 50 -6.29 2.58 -14.68
C LYS A 50 -5.00 2.55 -15.50
N VAL A 51 -3.89 3.03 -14.96
CA VAL A 51 -2.60 3.05 -15.69
C VAL A 51 -1.93 1.68 -15.73
N GLN A 52 -2.13 0.83 -14.71
CA GLN A 52 -1.70 -0.56 -14.73
C GLN A 52 -2.33 -1.29 -15.93
N PHE A 53 -3.66 -1.22 -16.06
CA PHE A 53 -4.38 -1.86 -17.17
C PHE A 53 -4.08 -1.21 -18.53
N GLY A 54 -4.05 0.12 -18.61
CA GLY A 54 -3.94 0.83 -19.88
C GLY A 54 -2.51 1.05 -20.40
N ARG A 55 -1.50 0.99 -19.53
CA ARG A 55 -0.11 1.34 -19.88
C ARG A 55 0.93 0.27 -19.50
N GLY A 56 0.56 -0.82 -18.82
CA GLY A 56 1.52 -1.86 -18.44
C GLY A 56 2.49 -1.42 -17.35
N VAL A 57 2.02 -0.62 -16.39
CA VAL A 57 2.74 -0.32 -15.14
C VAL A 57 2.73 -1.57 -14.27
N ILE A 58 3.82 -1.89 -13.61
CA ILE A 58 3.93 -3.01 -12.66
C ILE A 58 3.68 -2.46 -11.25
N LEU A 59 2.70 -3.01 -10.54
CA LEU A 59 2.26 -2.55 -9.22
C LEU A 59 2.68 -3.53 -8.12
N GLY A 60 3.42 -3.05 -7.13
CA GLY A 60 3.74 -3.80 -5.91
C GLY A 60 3.07 -3.23 -4.67
N ALA A 61 2.84 -4.06 -3.66
CA ALA A 61 2.45 -3.60 -2.33
C ALA A 61 3.42 -4.10 -1.27
N MET A 62 3.80 -3.19 -0.37
CA MET A 62 4.52 -3.55 0.84
C MET A 62 3.51 -3.94 1.93
N VAL A 63 3.74 -5.10 2.55
CA VAL A 63 3.00 -5.57 3.71
C VAL A 63 3.98 -5.58 4.89
N HIS A 64 3.73 -4.70 5.87
CA HIS A 64 4.55 -4.61 7.09
C HIS A 64 4.18 -5.70 8.09
N ASP A 65 2.89 -5.96 8.24
CA ASP A 65 2.33 -7.03 9.04
C ASP A 65 0.90 -7.35 8.56
N LEU A 66 0.30 -8.40 9.14
CA LEU A 66 -1.10 -8.77 8.93
C LEU A 66 -1.88 -8.69 10.25
N PHE A 67 -1.39 -7.94 11.23
CA PHE A 67 -1.94 -7.91 12.59
C PHE A 67 -3.44 -7.58 12.61
N PRO A 68 -3.95 -6.59 11.83
CA PRO A 68 -5.38 -6.29 11.78
C PRO A 68 -6.25 -7.42 11.20
N LEU A 69 -5.68 -8.36 10.44
CA LEU A 69 -6.40 -9.51 9.88
C LEU A 69 -6.29 -10.74 10.78
N LEU A 70 -5.16 -10.92 11.44
CA LEU A 70 -4.87 -12.10 12.26
C LEU A 70 -5.37 -11.98 13.70
N MET A 71 -5.36 -10.76 14.25
CA MET A 71 -5.75 -10.46 15.62
C MET A 71 -6.64 -9.19 15.67
N PRO A 72 -7.80 -9.21 14.97
CA PRO A 72 -8.66 -8.03 14.86
C PRO A 72 -9.16 -7.53 16.23
N GLU A 73 -9.34 -8.41 17.20
CA GLU A 73 -9.76 -8.09 18.57
C GLU A 73 -8.76 -7.22 19.35
N LEU A 74 -7.49 -7.20 18.91
CA LEU A 74 -6.44 -6.36 19.50
C LEU A 74 -6.28 -5.01 18.79
N CYS A 75 -7.12 -4.74 17.79
CA CYS A 75 -7.07 -3.53 16.97
C CYS A 75 -8.29 -2.64 17.20
N GLN A 76 -8.12 -1.35 16.95
CA GLN A 76 -9.27 -0.46 16.82
C GLN A 76 -10.10 -0.85 15.59
N GLU A 77 -11.42 -0.83 15.72
CA GLU A 77 -12.36 -1.23 14.66
C GLU A 77 -12.11 -0.47 13.35
N VAL A 78 -11.80 0.83 13.42
CA VAL A 78 -11.48 1.66 12.25
C VAL A 78 -10.24 1.16 11.50
N THR A 79 -9.23 0.66 12.23
CA THR A 79 -8.01 0.10 11.65
C THR A 79 -8.31 -1.23 10.97
N VAL A 80 -9.06 -2.11 11.63
CA VAL A 80 -9.46 -3.40 11.06
C VAL A 80 -10.25 -3.18 9.78
N ARG A 81 -11.26 -2.31 9.81
CA ARG A 81 -12.09 -1.99 8.64
C ARG A 81 -11.27 -1.38 7.50
N GLY A 82 -10.46 -0.38 7.80
CA GLY A 82 -9.64 0.31 6.79
C GLY A 82 -8.62 -0.64 6.14
N PHE A 83 -7.92 -1.43 6.96
CA PHE A 83 -6.91 -2.37 6.48
C PHE A 83 -7.54 -3.49 5.67
N SER A 84 -8.62 -4.09 6.16
CA SER A 84 -9.30 -5.20 5.48
C SER A 84 -9.87 -4.78 4.12
N ALA A 85 -10.48 -3.59 4.05
CA ALA A 85 -11.00 -3.06 2.79
C ALA A 85 -9.88 -2.78 1.79
N TRP A 86 -8.80 -2.13 2.24
CA TRP A 86 -7.62 -1.88 1.41
C TRP A 86 -6.99 -3.19 0.92
N PHE A 87 -6.79 -4.15 1.82
CA PHE A 87 -6.19 -5.45 1.51
C PHE A 87 -7.02 -6.20 0.46
N ALA A 88 -8.34 -6.31 0.66
CA ALA A 88 -9.23 -6.95 -0.30
C ALA A 88 -9.23 -6.24 -1.68
N GLN A 89 -9.02 -4.92 -1.70
CA GLN A 89 -8.94 -4.14 -2.94
C GLN A 89 -7.62 -4.32 -3.69
N ILE A 90 -6.48 -4.33 -2.97
CA ILE A 90 -5.14 -4.26 -3.58
C ILE A 90 -4.55 -5.64 -3.89
N ILE A 91 -4.74 -6.63 -3.02
CA ILE A 91 -4.09 -7.95 -3.16
C ILE A 91 -4.42 -8.62 -4.50
N PRO A 92 -5.66 -8.61 -5.01
CA PRO A 92 -5.95 -9.23 -6.31
C PRO A 92 -5.29 -8.52 -7.51
N ARG A 93 -4.83 -7.28 -7.32
CA ARG A 93 -4.38 -6.38 -8.39
C ARG A 93 -2.88 -6.20 -8.45
N VAL A 94 -2.15 -6.45 -7.37
CA VAL A 94 -0.69 -6.26 -7.36
C VAL A 94 0.02 -7.41 -8.06
N ASP A 95 1.09 -7.06 -8.76
CA ASP A 95 1.97 -7.97 -9.49
C ASP A 95 3.01 -8.62 -8.55
N PHE A 96 3.37 -7.94 -7.45
CA PHE A 96 4.32 -8.46 -6.46
C PHE A 96 4.09 -7.92 -5.05
N PHE A 97 4.66 -8.63 -4.06
CA PHE A 97 4.70 -8.20 -2.67
C PHE A 97 6.12 -7.87 -2.23
N VAL A 98 6.21 -6.85 -1.37
CA VAL A 98 7.40 -6.54 -0.58
C VAL A 98 7.04 -6.77 0.89
N THR A 99 7.92 -7.40 1.65
CA THR A 99 7.73 -7.60 3.09
C THR A 99 8.97 -7.14 3.84
N ASN A 100 8.78 -6.51 4.99
CA ASN A 100 9.88 -6.05 5.85
C ASN A 100 10.67 -7.20 6.51
N SER A 101 10.11 -8.40 6.54
CA SER A 101 10.73 -9.57 7.17
C SER A 101 10.24 -10.88 6.57
N GLU A 102 11.02 -11.95 6.79
CA GLU A 102 10.65 -13.31 6.44
C GLU A 102 9.43 -13.82 7.24
N ALA A 103 9.26 -13.35 8.49
CA ALA A 103 8.11 -13.67 9.31
C ALA A 103 6.81 -13.14 8.68
N THR A 104 6.80 -11.88 8.27
CA THR A 104 5.66 -11.27 7.57
C THR A 104 5.38 -11.97 6.24
N ARG A 105 6.42 -12.37 5.49
CA ARG A 105 6.27 -13.14 4.26
C ARG A 105 5.56 -14.47 4.48
N LYS A 106 5.99 -15.24 5.49
CA LYS A 106 5.36 -16.52 5.85
C LYS A 106 3.92 -16.33 6.29
N ALA A 107 3.64 -15.31 7.09
CA ALA A 107 2.30 -14.96 7.53
C ALA A 107 1.39 -14.59 6.35
N LEU A 108 1.86 -13.72 5.44
CA LEU A 108 1.12 -13.33 4.24
C LEU A 108 0.81 -14.54 3.36
N ASN A 109 1.82 -15.38 3.08
CA ASN A 109 1.64 -16.57 2.27
C ASN A 109 0.64 -17.55 2.93
N GLY A 110 0.73 -17.77 4.24
CA GLY A 110 -0.21 -18.59 4.98
C GLY A 110 -1.64 -18.03 4.94
N TYR A 111 -1.79 -16.72 5.02
CA TYR A 111 -3.09 -16.04 4.89
C TYR A 111 -3.67 -16.24 3.48
N LEU A 112 -2.91 -15.95 2.42
CA LEU A 112 -3.36 -16.11 1.03
C LEU A 112 -3.65 -17.56 0.62
N GLN A 113 -3.05 -18.54 1.31
CA GLN A 113 -3.40 -19.95 1.12
C GLN A 113 -4.77 -20.30 1.70
N LYS A 114 -5.17 -19.66 2.81
CA LYS A 114 -6.49 -19.82 3.43
C LYS A 114 -7.58 -19.02 2.73
N HIS A 115 -7.18 -17.99 1.98
CA HIS A 115 -8.07 -17.06 1.26
C HIS A 115 -7.81 -17.10 -0.26
N PRO A 116 -8.15 -18.21 -0.94
CA PRO A 116 -7.90 -18.37 -2.38
C PRO A 116 -8.62 -17.33 -3.24
N GLU A 117 -9.73 -16.76 -2.76
CA GLU A 117 -10.50 -15.68 -3.39
C GLU A 117 -9.71 -14.37 -3.52
N LEU A 118 -8.68 -14.18 -2.69
CA LEU A 118 -7.82 -13.00 -2.71
C LEU A 118 -6.59 -13.18 -3.59
N ARG A 119 -6.35 -14.38 -4.16
CA ARG A 119 -5.10 -14.64 -4.88
C ARG A 119 -4.94 -13.67 -6.07
N PRO A 120 -3.75 -13.09 -6.26
CA PRO A 120 -3.46 -12.27 -7.44
C PRO A 120 -3.70 -13.08 -8.71
N HIS A 121 -4.25 -12.44 -9.75
CA HIS A 121 -4.46 -13.07 -11.05
C HIS A 121 -3.16 -13.44 -11.78
N PHE A 122 -2.02 -12.90 -11.35
CA PHE A 122 -0.72 -13.14 -11.95
C PHE A 122 0.26 -13.78 -10.97
N PHE A 123 1.24 -14.50 -11.53
CA PHE A 123 2.30 -15.19 -10.78
C PHE A 123 3.10 -14.17 -9.95
N CYS A 124 2.77 -14.08 -8.66
CA CYS A 124 3.32 -13.07 -7.77
C CYS A 124 4.80 -13.39 -7.46
N ARG A 125 5.72 -12.51 -7.86
CA ARG A 125 7.17 -12.70 -7.63
C ARG A 125 7.58 -12.00 -6.33
N TRP A 126 8.16 -12.72 -5.38
CA TRP A 126 8.66 -12.13 -4.14
C TRP A 126 9.97 -11.37 -4.39
N ILE A 127 10.06 -10.11 -3.94
CA ILE A 127 11.31 -9.33 -3.98
C ILE A 127 11.89 -9.26 -2.57
N PHE A 128 13.15 -9.73 -2.41
CA PHE A 128 13.81 -9.88 -1.12
C PHE A 128 14.91 -8.85 -0.91
N SER A 129 15.12 -8.48 0.35
CA SER A 129 16.38 -7.95 0.85
C SER A 129 16.99 -9.02 1.74
N THR A 130 17.97 -9.77 1.23
CA THR A 130 18.83 -10.61 2.05
C THR A 130 19.91 -9.71 2.65
N TRP A 131 19.71 -9.22 3.87
CA TRP A 131 20.84 -8.77 4.67
C TRP A 131 21.54 -10.04 5.17
N SER A 132 22.65 -10.38 4.52
CA SER A 132 23.63 -11.35 5.04
C SER A 132 24.54 -10.67 6.05
#